data_AF-A0A811PXV2-F1
#
_entry.id   AF-A0A811PXV2-F1
#
_cell.length_a   1.000
_cell.length_b   1.000
_cell.length_c   1.000
_cell.angle_alpha   90.00
_cell.angle_beta   90.00
_cell.angle_gamma   90.00
#
_symmetry.space_group_name_H-M   'P 1'
#
loop_
_entity.id
_entity.type
_entity.pdbx_description
1 polymer ?
#
loop_
_entity_poly.entity_id
_entity_poly.type
_entity_poly.pdbx_seq_one_letter_code
_entity_poly.pdbx_strand_id
1 'polypeptide(L)'
;MEPRAAIHRSGALLLLAAILAAAVTSASAIGDKCAACKAVAAELEIGISSEKPRNHLDLRNRLNSKGQREGKVIDYRVSELRVVELLDGLCDKMQDYTLKKLESGEKGWVKVTDWNSFQTENKAAARAHSKNLSTFCGRLLEETEDELAEWIKTSSTESENCYHPDR
;
A
#
# COMPACT_ATOMS: atom_id res chain seq x y z
N MET A 1 -1.31 -21.27 56.69
CA MET A 1 -2.00 -21.02 55.41
C MET A 1 -1.28 -19.88 54.72
N GLU A 2 -0.48 -20.20 53.70
CA GLU A 2 0.24 -19.21 52.87
C GLU A 2 -0.70 -18.47 51.91
N PRO A 3 -0.34 -17.26 51.47
CA PRO A 3 -0.70 -16.80 50.15
C PRO A 3 0.57 -16.63 49.28
N ARG A 4 0.70 -17.49 48.27
CA ARG A 4 1.59 -17.28 47.13
C ARG A 4 0.99 -16.20 46.23
N ALA A 5 1.49 -14.96 46.34
CA ALA A 5 1.13 -13.88 45.43
C ALA A 5 1.98 -13.96 44.15
N ALA A 6 1.29 -13.94 43.02
CA ALA A 6 1.78 -14.21 41.68
C ALA A 6 2.85 -13.22 41.19
N ILE A 7 4.08 -13.71 41.09
CA ILE A 7 5.16 -13.13 40.28
C ILE A 7 4.89 -13.55 38.82
N HIS A 8 4.00 -12.84 38.12
CA HIS A 8 3.74 -13.13 36.69
C HIS A 8 3.30 -11.93 35.84
N ARG A 9 3.38 -10.69 36.38
CA ARG A 9 2.98 -9.48 35.63
C ARG A 9 4.16 -8.74 34.96
N SER A 10 5.40 -8.98 35.39
CA SER A 10 6.57 -8.23 34.89
C SER A 10 7.09 -8.75 33.54
N GLY A 11 6.94 -10.05 33.25
CA GLY A 11 7.45 -10.64 32.00
C GLY A 11 6.70 -10.16 30.75
N ALA A 12 5.37 -10.06 30.82
CA ALA A 12 4.55 -9.58 29.70
C ALA A 12 4.80 -8.10 29.38
N LEU A 13 5.01 -7.26 30.40
CA LEU A 13 5.37 -5.84 30.24
C LEU A 13 6.77 -5.67 29.64
N LEU A 14 7.74 -6.49 30.06
CA LEU A 14 9.10 -6.48 29.50
C LEU A 14 9.14 -7.02 28.06
N LEU A 15 8.33 -8.01 27.75
CA LEU A 15 8.18 -8.54 26.38
C LEU A 15 7.49 -7.53 25.46
N LEU A 16 6.41 -6.86 25.92
CA LEU A 16 5.77 -5.77 25.19
C LEU A 16 6.74 -4.61 24.94
N ALA A 17 7.56 -4.24 25.93
CA ALA A 17 8.57 -3.20 25.79
C ALA A 17 9.69 -3.60 24.81
N ALA A 18 10.12 -4.87 24.81
CA ALA A 18 11.12 -5.39 23.88
C ALA A 18 10.60 -5.44 22.44
N ILE A 19 9.32 -5.80 22.23
CA ILE A 19 8.68 -5.83 20.91
C ILE A 19 8.52 -4.40 20.37
N LEU A 20 8.09 -3.45 21.22
CA LEU A 20 8.03 -2.03 20.86
C LEU A 20 9.41 -1.43 20.53
N ALA A 21 10.47 -1.86 21.24
CA ALA A 21 11.84 -1.41 20.97
C ALA A 21 12.42 -2.03 19.67
N ALA A 22 12.11 -3.29 19.36
CA ALA A 22 12.55 -3.94 18.13
C ALA A 22 11.87 -3.36 16.87
N ALA A 23 10.65 -2.84 16.99
CA ALA A 23 9.97 -2.11 15.91
C ALA A 23 10.64 -0.76 15.55
N VAL A 24 11.56 -0.26 16.38
CA VAL A 24 12.25 1.02 16.15
C VAL A 24 13.54 0.85 15.32
N THR A 25 14.10 -0.36 15.22
CA THR A 25 15.36 -0.61 14.51
C THR A 25 15.16 -0.94 13.03
N SER A 26 14.77 0.09 12.27
CA SER A 26 15.11 0.24 10.86
C SER A 26 15.25 1.73 10.56
N ALA A 27 16.48 2.22 10.75
CA ALA A 27 16.89 3.60 10.58
C ALA A 27 17.12 3.92 9.10
N SER A 28 16.07 4.42 8.47
CA SER A 28 16.10 5.31 7.31
C SER A 28 14.91 6.25 7.48
N ALA A 29 15.02 7.15 8.45
CA ALA A 29 13.86 7.78 9.07
C ALA A 29 13.26 8.89 8.18
N ILE A 30 12.22 8.53 7.42
CA ILE A 30 11.11 9.46 7.23
C ILE A 30 10.53 9.74 8.61
N GLY A 31 10.50 11.01 9.02
CA GLY A 31 10.09 11.42 10.37
C GLY A 31 8.69 10.97 10.78
N ASP A 32 7.83 10.65 9.79
CA ASP A 32 6.46 10.21 9.99
C ASP A 32 6.14 8.97 9.11
N LYS A 33 6.74 7.82 9.41
CA LYS A 33 6.53 6.54 8.66
C LYS A 33 5.04 6.23 8.45
N CYS A 34 4.20 6.43 9.48
CA CYS A 34 2.75 6.22 9.36
C CYS A 34 2.11 7.17 8.34
N ALA A 35 2.48 8.45 8.32
CA ALA A 35 1.97 9.40 7.34
C ALA A 35 2.44 9.03 5.92
N ALA A 36 3.65 8.50 5.77
CA ALA A 36 4.15 7.98 4.50
C ALA A 36 3.36 6.74 4.03
N CYS A 37 3.12 5.76 4.90
CA CYS A 37 2.25 4.61 4.58
C CYS A 37 0.88 5.07 4.11
N LYS A 38 0.26 6.03 4.81
CA LYS A 38 -1.05 6.59 4.43
C LYS A 38 -1.03 7.24 3.05
N ALA A 39 0.05 7.94 2.70
CA ALA A 39 0.19 8.54 1.36
C ALA A 39 0.30 7.47 0.26
N VAL A 40 1.09 6.41 0.50
CA VAL A 40 1.20 5.27 -0.43
C VAL A 40 -0.15 4.56 -0.59
N ALA A 41 -0.82 4.27 0.52
CA ALA A 41 -2.13 3.62 0.53
C ALA A 41 -3.20 4.45 -0.20
N ALA A 42 -3.25 5.76 0.04
CA ALA A 42 -4.16 6.66 -0.64
C ALA A 42 -3.92 6.69 -2.17
N GLU A 43 -2.67 6.69 -2.62
CA GLU A 43 -2.36 6.64 -4.05
C GLU A 43 -2.74 5.30 -4.68
N LEU A 44 -2.60 4.18 -3.96
CA LEU A 44 -3.06 2.88 -4.39
C LEU A 44 -4.60 2.83 -4.50
N GLU A 45 -5.32 3.38 -3.52
CA GLU A 45 -6.79 3.51 -3.56
C GLU A 45 -7.26 4.36 -4.75
N ILE A 46 -6.54 5.44 -5.08
CA ILE A 46 -6.78 6.21 -6.32
C ILE A 46 -6.57 5.32 -7.55
N GLY A 47 -5.52 4.50 -7.57
CA GLY A 47 -5.28 3.52 -8.64
C GLY A 47 -6.43 2.54 -8.81
N ILE A 48 -6.88 1.93 -7.71
CA ILE A 48 -8.00 0.97 -7.70
C ILE A 48 -9.31 1.64 -8.16
N SER A 49 -9.60 2.85 -7.69
CA SER A 49 -10.85 3.56 -8.02
C SER A 49 -10.89 4.11 -9.45
N SER A 50 -9.72 4.34 -10.06
CA SER A 50 -9.59 4.81 -11.46
C SER A 50 -9.33 3.66 -12.45
N GLU A 51 -9.28 2.43 -11.97
CA GLU A 51 -9.11 1.23 -12.78
C GLU A 51 -10.22 1.09 -13.82
N LYS A 52 -9.84 0.77 -15.07
CA LYS A 52 -10.83 0.53 -16.13
C LYS A 52 -11.51 -0.82 -15.89
N PRO A 53 -12.85 -0.91 -15.96
CA PRO A 53 -13.54 -2.19 -15.86
C PRO A 53 -13.04 -3.18 -16.92
N ARG A 54 -12.69 -4.38 -16.49
CA ARG A 54 -12.28 -5.51 -17.33
C ARG A 54 -13.04 -6.75 -16.90
N ASN A 55 -13.36 -7.60 -17.87
CA ASN A 55 -14.15 -8.81 -17.62
C ASN A 55 -13.22 -9.98 -17.24
N HIS A 56 -12.68 -10.69 -18.23
CA HIS A 56 -11.84 -11.86 -18.01
C HIS A 56 -10.53 -11.79 -18.80
N LEU A 57 -9.48 -12.37 -18.24
CA LEU A 57 -8.25 -12.70 -18.93
C LEU A 57 -8.38 -14.06 -19.60
N ASP A 58 -8.37 -14.06 -20.93
CA ASP A 58 -8.37 -15.28 -21.74
C ASP A 58 -6.93 -15.74 -21.98
N LEU A 59 -6.48 -16.76 -21.25
CA LEU A 59 -5.16 -17.37 -21.41
C LEU A 59 -5.21 -18.60 -22.33
N ARG A 60 -6.28 -18.77 -23.13
CA ARG A 60 -6.40 -19.89 -24.06
C ARG A 60 -5.67 -19.62 -25.36
N ASN A 61 -4.36 -19.90 -25.37
CA ASN A 61 -3.50 -19.70 -26.53
C ASN A 61 -3.44 -20.92 -27.48
N ARG A 62 -3.78 -22.13 -27.03
CA ARG A 62 -3.65 -23.36 -27.85
C ARG A 62 -4.97 -23.78 -28.47
N LEU A 63 -4.96 -24.21 -29.73
CA LEU A 63 -6.09 -24.88 -30.36
C LEU A 63 -5.88 -26.40 -30.29
N ASN A 64 -6.93 -27.13 -29.93
CA ASN A 64 -6.90 -28.59 -29.98
C ASN A 64 -7.24 -29.12 -31.37
N SER A 65 -7.15 -30.44 -31.56
CA SER A 65 -7.45 -31.12 -32.83
C SER A 65 -8.89 -30.96 -33.31
N LYS A 66 -9.81 -30.49 -32.45
CA LYS A 66 -11.20 -30.17 -32.77
C LYS A 66 -11.43 -28.67 -33.06
N GLY A 67 -10.37 -27.86 -33.09
CA GLY A 67 -10.45 -26.41 -33.30
C GLY A 67 -10.96 -25.62 -32.09
N GLN A 68 -11.01 -26.23 -30.90
CA GLN A 68 -11.42 -25.53 -29.68
C GLN A 68 -10.20 -24.96 -28.96
N ARG A 69 -10.38 -23.79 -28.35
CA ARG A 69 -9.33 -23.12 -27.56
C ARG A 69 -9.16 -23.81 -26.20
N GLU A 70 -7.94 -24.23 -25.90
CA GLU A 70 -7.51 -24.81 -24.63
C GLU A 70 -6.72 -23.80 -23.80
N GLY A 71 -6.96 -23.82 -22.49
CA GLY A 71 -6.29 -22.96 -21.51
C GLY A 71 -7.27 -22.52 -20.41
N LYS A 72 -6.86 -21.50 -19.64
CA LYS A 72 -7.63 -20.97 -18.52
C LYS A 72 -8.23 -19.62 -18.88
N VAL A 73 -9.46 -19.38 -18.45
CA VAL A 73 -10.07 -18.05 -18.41
C VAL A 73 -10.16 -17.66 -16.93
N ILE A 74 -9.61 -16.51 -16.56
CA ILE A 74 -9.55 -16.03 -15.17
C ILE A 74 -10.28 -14.70 -15.11
N ASP A 75 -11.06 -14.48 -14.05
CA ASP A 75 -11.57 -13.15 -13.74
C ASP A 75 -10.39 -12.19 -13.49
N TYR A 76 -10.42 -11.02 -14.13
CA TYR A 76 -9.33 -10.05 -14.03
C TYR A 76 -9.14 -9.55 -12.59
N ARG A 77 -10.22 -9.44 -11.81
CA ARG A 77 -10.21 -8.86 -10.45
C ARG A 77 -9.37 -9.65 -9.44
N VAL A 78 -9.28 -10.97 -9.65
CA VAL A 78 -8.49 -11.91 -8.84
C VAL A 78 -7.19 -12.34 -9.52
N SER A 79 -6.82 -11.68 -10.62
CA SER A 79 -5.63 -12.04 -11.39
C SER A 79 -4.37 -11.39 -10.84
N GLU A 80 -3.23 -12.08 -10.93
CA GLU A 80 -1.91 -11.49 -10.63
C GLU A 80 -1.61 -10.30 -11.53
N LEU A 81 -2.10 -10.31 -12.77
CA LEU A 81 -1.88 -9.21 -13.71
C LEU A 81 -2.44 -7.89 -13.17
N ARG A 82 -3.62 -7.92 -12.54
CA ARG A 82 -4.20 -6.72 -11.91
C ARG A 82 -3.33 -6.17 -10.80
N VAL A 83 -2.75 -7.04 -9.97
CA VAL A 83 -1.82 -6.63 -8.90
C VAL A 83 -0.62 -5.92 -9.52
N VAL A 84 0.01 -6.53 -10.53
CA VAL A 84 1.16 -5.93 -11.24
C VAL A 84 0.79 -4.58 -11.85
N GLU A 85 -0.35 -4.48 -12.54
CA GLU A 85 -0.80 -3.23 -13.16
C GLU A 85 -1.09 -2.11 -12.13
N LEU A 86 -1.55 -2.46 -10.91
CA LEU A 86 -1.82 -1.50 -9.84
C LEU A 86 -0.55 -1.03 -9.11
N LEU A 87 0.41 -1.93 -8.90
CA LEU A 87 1.66 -1.64 -8.21
C LEU A 87 2.71 -1.01 -9.13
N ASP A 88 2.62 -1.24 -10.44
CA ASP A 88 3.50 -0.63 -11.43
C ASP A 88 3.42 0.90 -11.40
N GLY A 89 4.58 1.55 -11.31
CA GLY A 89 4.71 3.00 -11.18
C GLY A 89 4.11 3.62 -9.90
N LEU A 90 3.57 2.84 -8.95
CA LEU A 90 3.01 3.37 -7.70
C LEU A 90 4.05 4.20 -6.93
N CYS A 91 5.25 3.65 -6.76
CA CYS A 91 6.33 4.35 -6.05
C CYS A 91 6.94 5.51 -6.84
N ASP A 92 6.76 5.56 -8.16
CA ASP A 92 7.15 6.73 -8.96
C ASP A 92 6.20 7.90 -8.69
N LYS A 93 4.90 7.65 -8.52
CA LYS A 93 3.91 8.68 -8.15
C LYS A 93 4.20 9.33 -6.81
N MET A 94 4.95 8.68 -5.91
CA MET A 94 5.41 9.30 -4.66
C MET A 94 6.35 10.48 -4.90
N GLN A 95 6.96 10.59 -6.09
CA GLN A 95 7.75 11.76 -6.47
C GLN A 95 6.90 13.02 -6.68
N ASP A 96 5.58 12.88 -6.75
CA ASP A 96 4.62 13.98 -6.79
C ASP A 96 4.11 14.35 -5.40
N TYR A 97 4.71 13.85 -4.33
CA TYR A 97 4.34 14.21 -2.96
C TYR A 97 5.46 14.95 -2.26
N THR A 98 5.11 15.86 -1.34
CA THR A 98 6.12 16.50 -0.50
C THR A 98 5.60 16.73 0.90
N LEU A 99 6.51 16.87 1.86
CA LEU A 99 6.19 17.04 3.26
C LEU A 99 5.94 18.53 3.55
N LYS A 100 4.75 18.86 4.07
CA LYS A 100 4.39 20.20 4.52
C LYS A 100 3.91 20.17 5.97
N LYS A 101 4.04 21.30 6.65
CA LYS A 101 3.35 21.53 7.91
C LYS A 101 1.90 21.92 7.60
N LEU A 102 0.96 21.14 8.12
CA LEU A 102 -0.48 21.38 8.00
C LEU A 102 -0.92 22.46 8.98
N GLU A 103 -2.14 22.98 8.80
CA GLU A 103 -2.73 23.98 9.70
C GLU A 103 -2.87 23.48 11.14
N SER A 104 -3.04 22.17 11.33
CA SER A 104 -3.02 21.50 12.65
C SER A 104 -1.66 21.56 13.36
N GLY A 105 -0.60 21.97 12.65
CA GLY A 105 0.77 21.99 13.14
C GLY A 105 1.55 20.70 12.90
N GLU A 106 0.87 19.61 12.54
CA GLU A 106 1.49 18.33 12.19
C GLU A 106 2.08 18.35 10.78
N LYS A 107 3.07 17.48 10.52
CA LYS A 107 3.61 17.29 9.17
C LYS A 107 2.76 16.29 8.40
N GLY A 108 2.42 16.63 7.16
CA GLY A 108 1.63 15.79 6.27
C GLY A 108 2.21 15.77 4.86
N TRP A 109 1.95 14.67 4.16
CA TRP A 109 2.29 14.53 2.75
C TRP A 109 1.19 15.15 1.91
N VAL A 110 1.58 16.05 1.00
CA VAL A 110 0.66 16.70 0.07
C VAL A 110 1.10 16.43 -1.35
N LYS A 111 0.13 16.17 -2.24
CA LYS A 111 0.39 15.97 -3.66
C LYS A 111 0.66 17.32 -4.34
N VAL A 112 1.70 17.36 -5.16
CA VAL A 112 2.17 18.48 -5.97
C VAL A 112 1.81 18.16 -7.43
N THR A 113 0.80 18.84 -7.95
CA THR A 113 0.29 18.59 -9.32
C THR A 113 1.21 19.14 -10.40
N ASP A 114 1.85 20.28 -10.13
CA ASP A 114 2.85 20.86 -11.02
C ASP A 114 3.99 21.48 -10.21
N TRP A 115 5.16 20.90 -10.36
CA TRP A 115 6.36 21.36 -9.67
C TRP A 115 6.89 22.69 -10.17
N ASN A 116 6.54 23.13 -11.38
CA ASN A 116 6.98 24.42 -11.91
C ASN A 116 6.25 25.57 -11.23
N SER A 117 4.94 25.43 -11.01
CA SER A 117 4.11 26.41 -10.29
C SER A 117 4.08 26.21 -8.77
N PHE A 118 4.62 25.11 -8.24
CA PHE A 118 4.63 24.84 -6.82
C PHE A 118 5.45 25.87 -6.01
N GLN A 119 4.74 26.64 -5.19
CA GLN A 119 5.33 27.65 -4.30
C GLN A 119 5.84 27.02 -3.00
N THR A 120 7.14 27.12 -2.78
CA THR A 120 7.84 26.73 -1.54
C THR A 120 9.13 27.51 -1.41
N GLU A 121 9.56 27.80 -0.18
CA GLU A 121 10.82 28.49 0.10
C GLU A 121 12.04 27.66 -0.32
N ASN A 122 11.90 26.32 -0.36
CA ASN A 122 12.98 25.42 -0.72
C ASN A 122 12.50 24.24 -1.55
N LYS A 123 12.52 24.41 -2.88
CA LYS A 123 12.11 23.38 -3.85
C LYS A 123 13.04 22.16 -3.84
N ALA A 124 14.33 22.35 -3.57
CA ALA A 124 15.29 21.24 -3.48
C ALA A 124 14.99 20.33 -2.29
N ALA A 125 14.72 20.89 -1.11
CA ALA A 125 14.28 20.14 0.06
C ALA A 125 12.94 19.43 -0.18
N ALA A 126 11.98 20.11 -0.80
CA ALA A 126 10.69 19.51 -1.16
C ALA A 126 10.85 18.28 -2.06
N ARG A 127 11.72 18.36 -3.08
CA ARG A 127 12.06 17.24 -3.97
C ARG A 127 12.81 16.11 -3.27
N ALA A 128 13.69 16.45 -2.32
CA ALA A 128 14.38 15.46 -1.50
C ALA A 128 13.38 14.64 -0.67
N HIS A 129 12.35 15.29 -0.10
CA HIS A 129 11.27 14.57 0.59
C HIS A 129 10.51 13.61 -0.35
N SER A 130 10.18 14.05 -1.56
CA SER A 130 9.52 13.20 -2.57
C SER A 130 10.34 11.97 -2.91
N LYS A 131 11.65 12.14 -3.14
CA LYS A 131 12.56 11.03 -3.42
C LYS A 131 12.65 10.06 -2.23
N ASN A 132 12.68 10.58 -1.01
CA ASN A 132 12.67 9.77 0.21
C ASN A 132 11.37 8.96 0.32
N LEU A 133 10.21 9.55 0.02
CA LEU A 133 8.93 8.83 0.02
C LEU A 133 8.88 7.73 -1.04
N SER A 134 9.37 8.00 -2.24
CA SER A 134 9.49 7.00 -3.32
C SER A 134 10.39 5.84 -2.91
N THR A 135 11.54 6.13 -2.29
CA THR A 135 12.45 5.10 -1.77
C THR A 135 11.80 4.29 -0.63
N PHE A 136 11.04 4.95 0.24
CA PHE A 136 10.29 4.28 1.29
C PHE A 136 9.21 3.36 0.73
N CYS A 137 8.45 3.82 -0.27
CA CYS A 137 7.46 3.00 -0.96
C CYS A 137 8.09 1.74 -1.56
N GLY A 138 9.26 1.87 -2.21
CA GLY A 138 9.97 0.72 -2.77
C GLY A 138 10.28 -0.34 -1.71
N ARG A 139 10.86 0.07 -0.58
CA ARG A 139 11.15 -0.84 0.54
C ARG A 139 9.88 -1.45 1.15
N LEU A 140 8.83 -0.64 1.27
CA LEU A 140 7.54 -1.11 1.78
C LEU A 140 6.99 -2.22 0.88
N LEU A 141 6.97 -2.01 -0.44
CA LEU A 141 6.50 -3.02 -1.39
C LEU A 141 7.40 -4.25 -1.40
N GLU A 142 8.73 -4.10 -1.34
CA GLU A 142 9.66 -5.24 -1.21
C GLU A 142 9.33 -6.14 0.00
N GLU A 143 8.87 -5.55 1.11
CA GLU A 143 8.52 -6.28 2.32
C GLU A 143 7.07 -6.83 2.30
N THR A 144 6.13 -6.16 1.62
CA THR A 144 4.69 -6.42 1.76
C THR A 144 3.98 -6.81 0.47
N GLU A 145 4.68 -7.04 -0.65
CA GLU A 145 4.07 -7.33 -1.96
C GLU A 145 3.08 -8.49 -1.89
N ASP A 146 3.47 -9.62 -1.29
CA ASP A 146 2.65 -10.83 -1.21
C ASP A 146 1.36 -10.60 -0.42
N GLU A 147 1.45 -9.97 0.77
CA GLU A 147 0.28 -9.66 1.58
C GLU A 147 -0.66 -8.71 0.84
N LEU A 148 -0.09 -7.66 0.24
CA LEU A 148 -0.85 -6.65 -0.49
C LEU A 148 -1.54 -7.24 -1.72
N ALA A 149 -0.89 -8.17 -2.43
CA ALA A 149 -1.47 -8.89 -3.56
C ALA A 149 -2.74 -9.64 -3.15
N GLU A 150 -2.71 -10.32 -2.00
CA GLU A 150 -3.88 -11.03 -1.48
C GLU A 150 -5.00 -10.04 -1.09
N TRP A 151 -4.69 -8.93 -0.42
CA TRP A 151 -5.69 -7.90 -0.10
C TRP A 151 -6.36 -7.31 -1.36
N ILE A 152 -5.59 -7.05 -2.42
CA ILE A 152 -6.11 -6.53 -3.71
C ILE A 152 -7.08 -7.55 -4.36
N LYS A 153 -6.77 -8.84 -4.27
CA LYS A 153 -7.62 -9.92 -4.79
C LYS A 153 -8.88 -10.09 -3.93
N THR A 154 -8.76 -10.11 -2.60
CA THR A 154 -9.90 -10.32 -1.67
C THR A 154 -10.88 -9.16 -1.68
N SER A 155 -10.41 -7.92 -1.63
CA SER A 155 -11.28 -6.72 -1.68
C SER A 155 -12.19 -6.68 -2.92
N SER A 156 -11.79 -7.36 -3.99
CA SER A 156 -12.63 -7.54 -5.18
C SER A 156 -13.78 -8.52 -4.96
N THR A 157 -13.53 -9.63 -4.30
CA THR A 157 -14.57 -10.63 -4.03
C THR A 157 -15.62 -10.11 -3.04
N GLU A 158 -15.22 -9.29 -2.07
CA GLU A 158 -16.14 -8.74 -1.06
C GLU A 158 -17.03 -7.60 -1.61
N SER A 159 -16.54 -6.83 -2.58
CA SER A 159 -17.34 -5.77 -3.23
C SER A 159 -18.47 -6.30 -4.11
N GLU A 160 -18.44 -7.58 -4.50
CA GLU A 160 -19.59 -8.28 -5.12
C GLU A 160 -20.69 -8.63 -4.11
N ASN A 161 -20.34 -8.87 -2.85
CA ASN A 161 -21.32 -9.16 -1.78
C ASN A 161 -21.96 -7.90 -1.18
N CYS A 162 -21.44 -6.71 -1.49
CA CYS A 162 -22.06 -5.43 -1.11
C CYS A 162 -23.12 -4.95 -2.12
N TYR A 163 -23.36 -5.67 -3.22
CA TYR A 163 -24.49 -5.38 -4.11
C TYR A 163 -25.77 -5.96 -3.50
N HIS A 164 -26.50 -5.12 -2.76
CA HIS A 164 -27.88 -5.41 -2.36
C HIS A 164 -28.80 -4.95 -3.50
N PRO A 165 -29.40 -5.85 -4.30
CA PRO A 165 -30.39 -5.45 -5.30
C PRO A 165 -31.71 -5.27 -4.57
N ASP A 166 -31.91 -4.15 -3.88
CA ASP A 166 -33.24 -3.63 -3.51
C ASP A 166 -33.10 -2.26 -2.82
N ARG A 167 -33.22 -1.19 -3.63
CA ARG A 167 -33.87 0.06 -3.22
C ARG A 167 -34.61 0.63 -4.41
#